data_AF-A0A1M6E4G3-F1
#
_entry.id   AF-A0A1M6E4G3-F1
#
_cell.length_a   1.000
_cell.length_b   1.000
_cell.length_c   1.000
_cell.angle_alpha   90.00
_cell.angle_beta   90.00
_cell.angle_gamma   90.00
#
_symmetry.space_group_name_H-M   'P 1'
#
loop_
_entity.id
_entity.type
_entity.pdbx_description
1 polymer ?
#
loop_
_entity_poly.entity_id
_entity_poly.type
_entity_poly.pdbx_seq_one_letter_code
_entity_poly.pdbx_strand_id
1 'polypeptide(L)'
;MELARYFGYRAILIYGDPLYYNKFGFVEAEKFGIRTSDNMYAVPFQALELYPGALSDCVGCFFEDPIYEIDEKAAIEFDSTFPKKDKQRGLPSQKRFNELVNMRKPRQ
;
A
#
# COMPACT_ATOMS: atom_id res chain seq x y z
N MET A 1 -12.72 9.66 3.88
CA MET A 1 -12.98 9.83 2.44
C MET A 1 -13.57 11.19 2.11
N GLU A 2 -14.50 11.72 2.92
CA GLU A 2 -15.13 13.04 2.68
C GLU A 2 -14.16 14.21 2.46
N LEU A 3 -13.12 14.36 3.30
CA LEU A 3 -12.12 15.40 3.10
C LEU A 3 -11.40 15.28 1.75
N ALA A 4 -11.08 14.05 1.33
CA ALA A 4 -10.41 13.84 0.04
C ALA A 4 -11.32 14.21 -1.13
N ARG A 5 -12.63 13.93 -1.02
CA ARG A 5 -13.64 14.39 -1.97
C ARG A 5 -13.74 15.92 -2.00
N TYR A 6 -13.79 16.55 -0.83
CA TYR A 6 -13.85 18.01 -0.70
C TYR A 6 -12.65 18.70 -1.36
N PHE A 7 -11.45 18.14 -1.21
CA PHE A 7 -10.24 18.65 -1.87
C PHE A 7 -10.13 18.28 -3.36
N GLY A 8 -11.11 17.57 -3.94
CA GLY A 8 -11.14 17.25 -5.37
C GLY A 8 -10.20 16.11 -5.79
N TYR A 9 -9.74 15.27 -4.86
CA TYR A 9 -8.94 14.11 -5.21
C TYR A 9 -9.77 13.06 -5.96
N ARG A 10 -9.09 12.32 -6.85
CA ARG A 10 -9.73 11.32 -7.74
C ARG A 10 -9.98 9.98 -7.05
N ALA A 11 -8.98 9.52 -6.30
CA ALA A 11 -8.99 8.20 -5.69
C ALA A 11 -8.08 8.18 -4.46
N ILE A 12 -8.16 7.09 -3.70
CA ILE A 12 -7.21 6.74 -2.64
C ILE A 12 -6.54 5.43 -3.01
N LEU A 13 -5.22 5.40 -2.95
CA LEU A 13 -4.42 4.18 -3.14
C LEU A 13 -3.71 3.86 -1.83
N ILE A 14 -3.60 2.58 -1.49
CA ILE A 14 -3.04 2.14 -0.21
C ILE A 14 -2.46 0.73 -0.30
N TYR A 15 -1.47 0.44 0.55
CA TYR A 15 -1.04 -0.93 0.84
C TYR A 15 -1.72 -1.43 2.12
N GLY A 16 -2.36 -2.59 2.04
CA GLY A 16 -3.04 -3.17 3.20
C GLY A 16 -3.63 -4.55 2.96
N ASP A 17 -4.16 -5.16 4.02
CA ASP A 17 -4.85 -6.45 3.91
C ASP A 17 -6.20 -6.28 3.19
N PRO A 18 -6.45 -6.97 2.07
CA PRO A 18 -7.74 -6.91 1.39
C PRO A 18 -8.91 -7.32 2.28
N LEU A 19 -8.70 -8.23 3.23
CA LEU A 19 -9.74 -8.66 4.17
C LEU A 19 -10.13 -7.56 5.17
N TYR A 20 -9.30 -6.53 5.31
CA TYR A 20 -9.60 -5.37 6.15
C TYR A 20 -10.18 -4.23 5.32
N TYR A 21 -9.51 -3.84 4.24
CA TYR A 21 -9.85 -2.64 3.48
C TYR A 21 -11.05 -2.82 2.53
N ASN A 22 -11.40 -4.04 2.13
CA ASN A 22 -12.61 -4.30 1.35
C ASN A 22 -13.89 -3.82 2.08
N LYS A 23 -13.89 -3.80 3.41
CA LYS A 23 -15.00 -3.30 4.26
C LYS A 23 -15.33 -1.84 3.98
N PHE A 24 -14.38 -1.09 3.43
CA PHE A 24 -14.51 0.33 3.12
C PHE A 24 -14.64 0.59 1.61
N GLY A 25 -14.81 -0.46 0.79
CA GLY A 25 -14.99 -0.35 -0.66
C GLY A 25 -13.71 -0.37 -1.48
N PHE A 26 -12.54 -0.55 -0.85
CA PHE A 26 -11.29 -0.74 -1.59
C PHE A 26 -11.31 -2.06 -2.37
N VAL A 27 -10.68 -2.02 -3.54
CA VAL A 27 -10.47 -3.19 -4.39
C VAL A 27 -9.01 -3.24 -4.84
N GLU A 28 -8.56 -4.37 -5.37
CA GLU A 28 -7.21 -4.50 -5.91
C GLU A 28 -6.96 -3.46 -7.01
N ALA A 29 -5.84 -2.74 -6.93
CA ALA A 29 -5.47 -1.71 -7.91
C ALA A 29 -5.29 -2.28 -9.33
N GLU A 30 -5.04 -3.60 -9.42
CA GLU A 30 -5.04 -4.37 -10.67
C GLU A 30 -6.33 -4.19 -11.49
N LYS A 31 -7.50 -4.01 -10.85
CA LYS A 31 -8.77 -3.80 -11.57
C LYS A 31 -8.77 -2.53 -12.42
N PHE A 32 -7.91 -1.57 -12.10
CA PHE A 32 -7.71 -0.33 -12.83
C PHE A 32 -6.45 -0.36 -13.71
N GLY A 33 -5.78 -1.52 -13.81
CA GLY A 33 -4.52 -1.65 -14.54
C GLY A 33 -3.36 -0.87 -13.91
N ILE A 34 -3.43 -0.56 -12.60
CA ILE A 34 -2.39 0.18 -11.88
C ILE A 34 -1.45 -0.83 -11.22
N ARG A 35 -0.16 -0.65 -11.45
CA ARG A 35 0.93 -1.48 -10.94
C ARG A 35 1.76 -0.70 -9.91
N THR A 36 2.54 -1.43 -9.13
CA THR A 36 3.57 -0.85 -8.25
C THR A 36 4.71 -0.25 -9.08
N SER A 37 5.60 0.52 -8.44
CA SER A 37 6.71 1.22 -9.09
C SER A 37 7.69 0.28 -9.81
N ASP A 38 7.86 -0.94 -9.30
CA ASP A 38 8.62 -2.05 -9.93
C ASP A 38 7.79 -2.85 -10.97
N ASN A 39 6.69 -2.27 -11.47
CA ASN A 39 5.86 -2.78 -12.55
C ASN A 39 5.18 -4.14 -12.27
N MET A 40 4.78 -4.38 -11.03
CA MET A 40 4.08 -5.60 -10.59
C MET A 40 2.64 -5.31 -10.16
N TYR A 41 1.75 -6.31 -10.28
CA TYR A 41 0.51 -6.32 -9.52
C TYR A 41 0.79 -6.92 -8.14
N ALA A 42 0.22 -6.31 -7.11
CA ALA A 42 0.35 -6.78 -5.72
C ALA A 42 -1.04 -6.81 -5.08
N VAL A 43 -1.43 -7.96 -4.53
CA VAL A 43 -2.70 -8.11 -3.78
C VAL A 43 -2.87 -7.06 -2.68
N PRO A 44 -1.85 -6.71 -1.87
CA PRO A 44 -2.02 -5.67 -0.87
C PRO A 44 -2.18 -4.26 -1.44
N PHE A 45 -1.86 -4.03 -2.72
CA PHE A 45 -1.99 -2.72 -3.35
C PHE A 45 -3.43 -2.50 -3.85
N GLN A 46 -4.15 -1.62 -3.16
CA GLN A 46 -5.58 -1.42 -3.32
C GLN A 46 -5.91 0.03 -3.69
N ALA A 47 -7.04 0.20 -4.37
CA ALA A 47 -7.54 1.48 -4.81
C ALA A 47 -9.04 1.62 -4.48
N LEU A 48 -9.45 2.87 -4.22
CA LEU A 48 -10.83 3.29 -4.07
C LEU A 48 -11.04 4.56 -4.89
N GLU A 49 -11.89 4.48 -5.91
CA GLU A 49 -12.35 5.66 -6.63
C GLU A 49 -13.22 6.53 -5.71
N LEU A 50 -13.00 7.85 -5.70
CA LEU A 50 -13.81 8.78 -4.90
C LEU A 50 -15.11 9.20 -5.62
N TYR A 51 -15.16 8.98 -6.93
CA TYR A 51 -16.34 9.06 -7.80
C TYR A 51 -16.21 8.01 -8.94
N PRO A 52 -17.32 7.50 -9.51
CA PRO A 52 -17.26 6.43 -10.52
C PRO A 52 -16.41 6.80 -11.74
N GLY A 53 -15.50 5.92 -12.13
CA GLY A 53 -14.64 6.10 -13.31
C GLY A 53 -13.45 7.05 -13.09
N ALA A 54 -13.19 7.46 -11.85
CA ALA A 54 -12.07 8.33 -11.51
C ALA A 54 -10.69 7.80 -11.92
N LEU A 55 -10.54 6.49 -12.17
CA LEU A 55 -9.30 5.83 -12.55
C LEU A 55 -9.34 5.21 -13.96
N SER A 56 -10.36 5.49 -14.78
CA SER A 56 -10.52 4.85 -16.10
C SER A 56 -9.38 5.11 -17.09
N ASP A 57 -8.64 6.20 -16.93
CA ASP A 57 -7.48 6.63 -17.75
C ASP A 57 -6.14 6.51 -16.99
N CYS A 58 -6.11 5.84 -15.82
CA CYS A 58 -4.95 5.80 -14.94
C CYS A 58 -4.09 4.52 -15.07
N VAL A 59 -4.24 3.74 -16.15
CA VAL A 59 -3.45 2.53 -16.38
C VAL A 59 -1.97 2.87 -16.42
N GLY A 60 -1.17 2.31 -15.48
CA GLY A 60 0.20 2.79 -15.29
C GLY A 60 0.89 2.17 -14.09
N CYS A 61 1.99 2.79 -13.66
CA CYS A 61 2.68 2.46 -12.42
C CYS A 61 2.49 3.61 -11.42
N PHE A 62 2.17 3.27 -10.19
CA PHE A 62 2.10 4.20 -9.08
C PHE A 62 3.49 4.37 -8.46
N PHE A 63 3.92 5.63 -8.34
CA PHE A 63 5.14 6.00 -7.66
C PHE A 63 4.77 6.75 -6.39
N GLU A 64 5.24 6.23 -5.25
CA GLU A 64 5.14 6.92 -3.98
C GLU A 64 6.05 8.16 -4.00
N ASP A 65 5.68 9.18 -3.24
CA ASP A 65 6.52 10.35 -3.08
C ASP A 65 7.83 9.95 -2.37
N PRO A 66 9.01 10.49 -2.76
CA PRO A 66 10.28 10.19 -2.12
C PRO A 66 10.29 10.42 -0.60
N ILE A 67 9.36 11.20 -0.04
CA ILE A 67 9.19 11.36 1.41
C ILE A 67 8.94 10.04 2.16
N TYR A 68 8.49 8.99 1.46
CA TYR A 68 8.30 7.65 2.02
C TYR A 68 9.58 6.80 2.05
N GLU A 69 10.67 7.27 1.43
CA GLU A 69 11.97 6.60 1.51
C GLU A 69 12.57 6.78 2.91
N ILE A 70 13.08 5.70 3.49
CA ILE A 70 13.63 5.67 4.85
C ILE A 70 15.15 5.62 4.79
N ASP A 71 15.82 6.51 5.52
CA ASP A 71 17.24 6.31 5.85
C ASP A 71 17.35 5.27 6.97
N GLU A 72 17.68 4.03 6.59
CA GLU A 72 17.82 2.93 7.54
C GLU A 72 18.84 3.21 8.64
N LYS A 73 19.91 3.95 8.35
CA LYS A 73 20.94 4.26 9.35
C LYS A 73 20.41 5.25 10.38
N ALA A 74 19.76 6.32 9.92
CA ALA A 74 19.14 7.30 10.80
C ALA A 74 18.03 6.66 11.66
N ALA A 75 17.23 5.76 11.08
CA ALA A 75 16.21 5.02 11.82
C ALA A 75 16.81 4.14 12.92
N ILE A 76 17.90 3.41 12.62
CA ILE A 76 18.61 2.59 13.62
C ILE A 76 19.22 3.44 14.73
N GLU A 77 19.83 4.58 14.39
CA GLU A 77 20.40 5.51 15.36
C GLU A 77 19.32 6.06 16.30
N PHE A 78 18.19 6.50 15.74
CA PHE A 78 17.03 6.95 16.52
C PHE A 78 16.50 5.84 17.44
N ASP A 79 16.31 4.62 16.93
CA ASP A 79 15.81 3.48 17.71
C ASP A 79 16.73 3.13 18.90
N SER A 80 18.04 3.37 18.77
CA SER A 80 19.02 3.13 19.84
C SER A 80 18.83 4.00 21.09
N THR A 81 18.04 5.08 20.98
CA THR A 81 17.72 5.98 22.09
C THR A 81 16.63 5.43 23.03
N PHE A 82 15.89 4.40 22.63
CA PHE A 82 14.87 3.76 23.47
C PHE A 82 15.45 2.61 24.31
N PRO A 83 14.77 2.22 25.41
CA PRO A 83 15.11 1.00 26.12
C PRO A 83 15.09 -0.22 25.19
N LYS A 84 16.14 -1.05 25.28
CA LYS A 84 16.31 -2.24 24.43
C LYS A 84 15.12 -3.18 24.57
N LYS A 85 14.54 -3.59 23.44
CA LYS A 85 13.50 -4.61 23.33
C LYS A 85 13.97 -5.75 22.42
N ASP A 86 13.66 -6.98 22.80
CA ASP A 86 13.97 -8.14 21.96
C ASP A 86 13.03 -8.20 20.75
N LYS A 87 13.60 -8.42 19.56
CA LYS A 87 12.82 -8.53 18.32
C LYS A 87 12.02 -9.82 18.31
N GLN A 88 10.70 -9.70 18.30
CA GLN A 88 9.79 -10.85 18.19
C GLN A 88 9.66 -11.32 16.74
N ARG A 89 9.57 -12.64 16.54
CA ARG A 89 9.44 -13.28 15.24
C ARG A 89 8.33 -14.32 15.26
N GLY A 90 7.74 -14.59 14.09
CA GLY A 90 6.76 -15.67 13.91
C GLY A 90 5.36 -15.36 14.47
N LEU A 91 5.08 -14.10 14.79
CA LEU A 91 3.74 -13.69 15.23
C LEU A 91 2.71 -13.91 14.09
N PRO A 92 1.44 -14.20 14.40
CA PRO A 92 0.41 -14.39 13.38
C PRO A 92 0.29 -13.22 12.40
N SER A 93 0.37 -11.97 12.89
CA SER A 93 0.34 -10.78 12.04
C SER A 93 1.54 -10.68 11.11
N GLN A 94 2.73 -11.09 11.56
CA GLN A 94 3.95 -11.13 10.73
C GLN A 94 3.84 -12.21 9.64
N LYS A 95 3.25 -13.38 9.97
CA LYS A 95 2.99 -14.43 8.97
C LYS A 95 2.03 -13.93 7.89
N ARG A 96 0.92 -13.33 8.29
CA ARG A 96 -0.07 -12.74 7.36
C ARG A 96 0.55 -11.65 6.49
N PHE A 97 1.34 -10.75 7.09
CA PHE A 97 2.08 -9.73 6.36
C PHE A 97 2.99 -10.36 5.30
N ASN A 98 3.78 -11.37 5.69
CA ASN A 98 4.69 -12.07 4.78
C ASN A 98 3.96 -12.78 3.64
N GLU A 99 2.80 -13.39 3.89
CA GLU A 99 1.96 -13.94 2.81
C GLU A 99 1.57 -12.86 1.81
N LEU A 100 1.01 -11.74 2.29
CA LEU A 100 0.50 -10.66 1.45
C LEU A 100 1.58 -10.01 0.59
N VAL A 101 2.76 -9.70 1.15
CA VAL A 101 3.85 -9.07 0.39
C VAL A 101 4.41 -9.99 -0.71
N ASN A 102 4.21 -11.31 -0.58
CA ASN A 102 4.63 -12.28 -1.59
C ASN A 102 3.54 -12.55 -2.65
N MET A 103 2.30 -12.12 -2.43
CA MET A 103 1.21 -12.25 -3.41
C MET A 103 1.31 -11.18 -4.50
N ARG A 104 2.32 -11.32 -5.35
CA ARG A 104 2.64 -10.39 -6.44
C ARG A 104 2.82 -11.15 -7.75
N LYS A 105 2.48 -10.52 -8.88
CA LYS A 105 2.63 -11.11 -10.22
C LYS A 105 3.00 -10.04 -11.26
N PRO A 106 3.75 -10.40 -12.31
CA PRO A 106 4.07 -9.48 -13.39
C PRO A 106 2.82 -9.15 -14.22
N ARG A 107 2.93 -8.10 -15.03
CA ARG A 107 1.95 -7.83 -16.09
C ARG A 107 1.99 -8.99 -17.11
N GLN A 108 0.82 -9.58 -17.38
CA GLN A 108 0.64 -10.55 -18.47
C GLN A 108 0.58 -9.85 -19.83
#